data_AF-A0A7W9Z333-F1
#
_entry.id   AF-A0A7W9Z333-F1
#
_cell.length_a   1.000
_cell.length_b   1.000
_cell.length_c   1.000
_cell.angle_alpha   90.00
_cell.angle_beta   90.00
_cell.angle_gamma   90.00
#
_symmetry.space_group_name_H-M   'P 1'
#
loop_
_entity.id
_entity.type
_entity.pdbx_description
1 polymer ?
#
loop_
_entity_poly.entity_id
_entity_poly.type
_entity_poly.pdbx_seq_one_letter_code
_entity_poly.pdbx_strand_id
1 'polypeptide(L)'
;MHTPTEANRLLLDQAIRQTLRSTAAHTLPEVGYLRIWQIVGKPATDTAPAIPAIYPVSKSHFWAGVKAGRYPQPVKLGERITAWRVEQIRELIERGAA
;
A
#
# COMPACT_ATOMS: atom_id res chain seq x y z
N MET A 1 -20.06 -17.96 -41.90
CA MET A 1 -19.86 -16.50 -41.77
C MET A 1 -19.78 -16.14 -40.29
N HIS A 2 -18.65 -16.43 -39.64
CA HIS A 2 -18.41 -15.97 -38.25
C HIS A 2 -17.90 -14.53 -38.32
N THR A 3 -18.61 -13.63 -37.67
CA THR A 3 -18.30 -12.20 -37.68
C THR A 3 -17.08 -11.93 -36.77
N PRO A 4 -16.12 -11.08 -37.19
CA PRO A 4 -14.94 -10.75 -36.40
C PRO A 4 -15.24 -9.94 -35.11
N THR A 5 -16.51 -9.74 -34.76
CA THR A 5 -16.99 -8.88 -33.68
C THR A 5 -17.06 -9.60 -32.32
N GLU A 6 -17.33 -10.90 -32.29
CA GLU A 6 -17.52 -11.64 -31.04
C GLU A 6 -16.19 -11.97 -30.35
N ALA A 7 -15.15 -12.32 -31.14
CA ALA A 7 -13.79 -12.51 -30.65
C ALA A 7 -13.22 -11.22 -30.04
N ASN A 8 -13.48 -10.06 -30.67
CA ASN A 8 -13.00 -8.79 -30.16
C ASN A 8 -13.71 -8.39 -28.85
N ARG A 9 -14.99 -8.73 -28.69
CA ARG A 9 -15.77 -8.49 -27.47
C ARG A 9 -15.34 -9.40 -26.31
N LEU A 10 -15.04 -10.67 -26.59
CA LEU A 10 -14.53 -11.61 -25.58
C LEU A 10 -13.10 -11.27 -25.15
N LEU A 11 -12.26 -10.79 -26.06
CA LEU A 11 -10.92 -10.29 -25.73
C LEU A 11 -10.97 -8.98 -24.94
N LEU A 12 -11.92 -8.09 -25.24
CA LEU A 12 -12.14 -6.86 -24.46
C LEU A 12 -12.63 -7.19 -23.04
N ASP A 13 -13.57 -8.12 -22.90
CA ASP A 13 -14.06 -8.58 -21.60
C ASP A 13 -12.99 -9.32 -20.81
N GLN A 14 -12.12 -10.10 -21.46
CA GLN A 14 -11.00 -10.77 -20.81
C GLN A 14 -9.89 -9.78 -20.41
N ALA A 15 -9.58 -8.79 -21.24
CA ALA A 15 -8.65 -7.72 -20.92
C ALA A 15 -9.17 -6.90 -19.73
N ILE A 16 -10.46 -6.52 -19.72
CA ILE A 16 -11.09 -5.82 -18.59
C ILE A 16 -11.05 -6.69 -17.32
N ARG A 17 -11.35 -8.00 -17.41
CA ARG A 17 -11.25 -8.93 -16.26
C ARG A 17 -9.80 -9.13 -15.77
N GLN A 18 -8.81 -9.12 -16.65
CA GLN A 18 -7.39 -9.21 -16.29
C GLN A 18 -6.90 -7.91 -15.66
N THR A 19 -7.29 -6.75 -16.20
CA THR A 19 -6.96 -5.44 -15.63
C THR A 19 -7.63 -5.23 -14.27
N LEU A 20 -8.86 -5.71 -14.05
CA LEU A 20 -9.54 -5.64 -12.75
C LEU A 20 -8.98 -6.60 -11.70
N ARG A 21 -8.40 -7.76 -12.09
CA ARG A 21 -7.62 -8.63 -11.19
C ARG A 21 -6.28 -8.02 -10.78
N SER A 22 -5.78 -7.04 -11.51
CA SER A 22 -4.53 -6.34 -11.21
C SER A 22 -4.74 -5.10 -10.32
N THR A 23 -5.88 -5.01 -9.62
CA THR A 23 -6.10 -3.99 -8.61
C THR A 23 -5.48 -4.44 -7.28
N ALA A 24 -4.32 -3.86 -6.96
CA ALA A 24 -3.76 -3.73 -5.61
C ALA A 24 -2.86 -4.85 -5.03
N ALA A 25 -2.00 -5.49 -5.83
CA ALA A 25 -0.71 -5.92 -5.27
C ALA A 25 0.13 -4.66 -5.03
N HIS A 26 0.08 -4.08 -3.82
CA HIS A 26 0.96 -2.98 -3.40
C HIS A 26 2.39 -3.54 -3.34
N THR A 27 3.03 -3.61 -4.50
CA THR A 27 4.44 -3.98 -4.59
C THR A 27 5.20 -2.78 -4.06
N LEU A 28 5.63 -2.89 -2.81
CA LEU A 28 6.55 -1.91 -2.26
C LEU A 28 7.79 -1.88 -3.16
N PRO A 29 8.38 -0.70 -3.43
CA PRO A 29 9.68 -0.66 -4.10
C PRO A 29 10.73 -1.37 -3.23
N GLU A 30 11.87 -1.76 -3.80
CA GLU A 30 12.95 -2.39 -3.03
C GLU A 30 13.55 -1.41 -2.01
N VAL A 31 13.65 -0.14 -2.38
CA VAL A 31 14.21 0.94 -1.57
C VAL A 31 13.31 2.17 -1.61
N GLY A 32 13.35 2.98 -0.56
CA GLY A 32 12.67 4.27 -0.53
C GLY A 32 12.10 4.65 0.84
N TYR A 33 11.14 5.58 0.83
CA TYR A 33 10.51 6.11 2.03
C TYR A 33 8.99 6.06 1.96
N LEU A 34 8.37 5.65 3.06
CA LEU A 34 6.92 5.61 3.26
C LEU A 34 6.49 6.64 4.29
N ARG A 35 5.34 7.25 4.04
CA ARG A 35 4.62 8.07 5.03
C ARG A 35 3.64 7.20 5.81
N ILE A 36 3.25 7.67 6.99
CA ILE A 36 2.37 6.92 7.87
C ILE A 36 1.09 6.45 7.19
N TRP A 37 0.43 7.28 6.37
CA TRP A 37 -0.80 6.93 5.67
C TRP A 37 -0.63 5.80 4.63
N GLN A 38 0.58 5.60 4.11
CA GLN A 38 0.88 4.45 3.24
C GLN A 38 1.08 3.17 4.06
N ILE A 39 1.57 3.30 5.30
CA ILE A 39 1.77 2.16 6.20
C ILE A 39 0.44 1.70 6.79
N VAL A 40 -0.28 2.59 7.46
CA VAL A 40 -1.53 2.26 8.18
C VAL A 40 -2.78 2.31 7.32
N GLY A 41 -2.66 2.81 6.09
CA GLY A 41 -3.78 3.04 5.18
C GLY A 41 -4.61 4.26 5.54
N LYS A 42 -5.51 4.62 4.63
CA LYS A 42 -6.49 5.70 4.79
C LYS A 42 -7.79 5.28 4.06
N PRO A 43 -8.97 5.40 4.68
CA PRO A 43 -10.23 5.13 3.98
C PRO A 43 -10.45 6.12 2.85
N ALA A 44 -11.30 5.74 1.88
CA ALA A 44 -11.72 6.64 0.82
C ALA A 44 -12.48 7.84 1.41
N THR A 45 -12.31 8.99 0.77
CA THR A 45 -13.05 10.22 1.06
C THR A 45 -13.69 10.73 -0.23
N ASP A 46 -14.63 11.66 -0.14
CA ASP A 46 -15.32 12.22 -1.33
C ASP A 46 -14.33 12.81 -2.37
N THR A 47 -13.16 13.23 -1.91
CA THR A 47 -12.11 13.86 -2.72
C THR A 47 -10.92 12.96 -3.06
N ALA A 48 -10.84 11.73 -2.53
CA ALA A 48 -9.68 10.86 -2.73
C ALA A 48 -9.97 9.36 -2.53
N PRO A 49 -9.37 8.47 -3.33
CA PRO A 49 -9.53 7.02 -3.16
C PRO A 49 -8.88 6.53 -1.86
N ALA A 50 -9.31 5.35 -1.40
CA ALA A 50 -8.71 4.69 -0.25
C ALA A 50 -7.23 4.35 -0.53
N ILE A 51 -6.40 4.48 0.49
CA ILE A 51 -5.03 3.97 0.51
C ILE A 51 -5.06 2.65 1.29
N PRO A 52 -4.82 1.51 0.65
CA PRO A 52 -4.68 0.23 1.34
C PRO A 52 -3.56 0.28 2.38
N ALA A 53 -3.79 -0.34 3.53
CA ALA A 53 -2.77 -0.44 4.57
C ALA A 53 -1.78 -1.56 4.23
N ILE A 54 -0.48 -1.26 4.34
CA ILE A 54 0.57 -2.29 4.35
C ILE A 54 0.55 -3.04 5.69
N TYR A 55 0.32 -2.31 6.78
CA TYR A 55 0.25 -2.84 8.15
C TYR A 55 -1.03 -2.30 8.81
N PRO A 56 -2.12 -3.09 8.88
CA PRO A 56 -3.46 -2.61 9.17
C PRO A 56 -3.70 -2.36 10.68
N VAL A 57 -3.06 -1.33 11.23
CA VAL A 57 -3.28 -0.84 12.60
C VAL A 57 -3.65 0.63 12.58
N SER A 58 -4.25 1.14 13.66
CA SER A 58 -4.55 2.57 13.73
C SER A 58 -3.27 3.41 13.79
N LYS A 59 -3.33 4.64 13.24
CA LYS A 59 -2.24 5.63 13.30
C LYS A 59 -1.70 5.80 14.72
N SER A 60 -2.59 5.90 15.70
CA SER A 60 -2.22 6.09 17.11
C SER A 60 -1.53 4.87 17.69
N HIS A 61 -1.99 3.66 17.34
CA HIS A 61 -1.34 2.41 17.75
C HIS A 61 0.08 2.31 17.16
N PHE A 62 0.24 2.70 15.89
CA PHE A 62 1.56 2.75 15.25
C PHE A 62 2.50 3.73 15.97
N TRP A 63 2.07 4.96 16.25
CA TRP A 63 2.92 5.90 17.00
C TRP A 63 3.26 5.41 18.41
N ALA A 64 2.31 4.77 19.11
CA ALA A 64 2.56 4.19 20.43
C ALA A 64 3.59 3.06 20.35
N GLY A 65 3.52 2.19 19.33
CA GLY A 65 4.52 1.15 19.10
C GLY A 65 5.89 1.70 18.72
N VAL A 66 5.96 2.78 17.94
CA VAL A 66 7.22 3.50 17.65
C VAL A 66 7.83 4.04 18.96
N LYS A 67 7.02 4.70 19.80
CA LYS A 67 7.48 5.21 21.10
C LYS A 67 7.94 4.07 22.04
N ALA A 68 7.27 2.92 21.98
CA ALA A 68 7.60 1.74 22.77
C ALA A 68 8.76 0.90 22.19
N GLY A 69 9.29 1.26 21.02
CA GLY A 69 10.36 0.50 20.35
C GLY A 69 9.91 -0.79 19.65
N ARG A 70 8.59 -1.05 19.55
CA ARG A 70 8.02 -2.20 18.83
C ARG A 70 8.01 -2.03 17.31
N TYR A 71 7.98 -0.79 16.84
CA TYR A 71 7.97 -0.43 15.42
C TYR A 71 9.21 0.40 15.06
N PRO A 72 9.64 0.40 13.78
CA PRO A 72 10.84 1.11 13.37
C PRO A 72 10.73 2.62 13.63
N GLN A 73 11.86 3.20 14.03
CA GLN A 73 11.94 4.64 14.28
C GLN A 73 11.84 5.43 12.98
N PRO A 74 11.15 6.57 12.98
CA PRO A 74 11.05 7.40 11.79
C PRO A 74 12.35 8.14 11.48
N VAL A 75 12.57 8.40 10.20
CA VAL A 75 13.60 9.29 9.67
C VAL A 75 12.98 10.66 9.36
N LYS A 76 13.66 11.74 9.76
CA LYS A 76 13.30 13.11 9.39
C LYS A 76 13.90 13.43 8.02
N LEU A 77 13.05 13.69 7.03
CA LEU A 77 13.48 14.15 5.70
C LEU A 77 13.48 15.69 5.59
N GLY A 78 12.89 16.37 6.58
CA GLY A 78 12.80 17.82 6.69
C GLY A 78 12.04 18.20 7.97
N GLU A 79 11.93 19.49 8.25
CA GLU A 79 11.39 20.01 9.52
C GLU A 79 10.02 19.41 9.89
N ARG A 80 9.13 19.24 8.89
CA ARG A 80 7.77 18.70 9.08
C ARG A 80 7.55 17.38 8.34
N ILE A 81 8.62 16.74 7.88
CA ILE A 81 8.55 15.54 7.03
C ILE A 81 9.15 14.36 7.78
N THR A 82 8.27 13.42 8.13
CA THR A 82 8.63 12.20 8.86
C THR A 82 8.24 11.00 8.01
N ALA A 83 9.19 10.10 7.77
CA ALA A 83 9.03 8.94 6.92
C ALA A 83 9.74 7.71 7.49
N TRP A 84 9.44 6.54 6.94
CA TRP A 84 10.06 5.26 7.30
C TRP A 84 10.70 4.64 6.09
N ARG A 85 11.83 3.98 6.30
CA ARG A 85 12.48 3.18 5.26
C ARG A 85 11.61 2.00 4.89
N VAL A 86 11.47 1.73 3.60
CA VAL A 86 10.66 0.60 3.09
C VAL A 86 11.20 -0.72 3.64
N GLU A 87 12.53 -0.85 3.71
CA GLU A 87 13.25 -2.03 4.19
C GLU A 87 12.85 -2.36 5.64
N GLN A 88 12.79 -1.35 6.51
CA GLN A 88 12.41 -1.53 7.92
C GLN A 88 10.94 -1.93 8.09
N ILE A 89 10.05 -1.45 7.22
CA ILE A 89 8.65 -1.85 7.24
C ILE A 89 8.49 -3.29 6.75
N ARG A 90 9.27 -3.72 5.75
CA ARG A 90 9.31 -5.13 5.33
C ARG A 90 9.81 -6.03 6.46
N GLU A 91 10.90 -5.64 7.12
CA GLU A 91 11.42 -6.39 8.28
C GLU A 91 10.39 -6.52 9.40
N LEU A 92 9.60 -5.47 9.66
CA LEU A 92 8.50 -5.52 10.63
C LEU A 92 7.43 -6.55 10.23
N ILE A 93 7.07 -6.62 8.95
CA ILE A 93 6.07 -7.59 8.45
C ILE A 93 6.58 -9.02 8.60
N GLU A 94 7.85 -9.26 8.27
CA GLU A 94 8.46 -10.60 8.34
C GLU A 94 8.67 -11.08 9.78
N ARG A 95 9.14 -10.20 10.67
CA ARG A 95 9.41 -10.55 12.07
C ARG A 95 8.13 -10.62 12.93
N GLY A 96 7.09 -9.90 12.53
CA GLY A 96 5.95 -9.61 13.40
C GLY A 96 6.30 -8.59 14.49
N ALA A 97 5.28 -7.95 15.07
CA ALA A 97 5.47 -7.10 16.24
C ALA A 97 5.82 -7.96 17.46
N ALA A 98 6.92 -7.63 18.14
CA ALA A 98 7.32 -8.22 19.41
C ALA A 98 6.44 -7.73 20.58
#